data_AF-A0A1M5XH73-F1
#
_entry.id   AF-A0A1M5XH73-F1
#
_cell.length_a   1.000
_cell.length_b   1.000
_cell.length_c   1.000
_cell.angle_alpha   90.00
_cell.angle_beta   90.00
_cell.angle_gamma   90.00
#
_symmetry.space_group_name_H-M   'P 1'
#
loop_
_entity.id
_entity.type
_entity.pdbx_description
1 polymer ?
#
loop_
_entity_poly.entity_id
_entity_poly.type
_entity_poly.pdbx_seq_one_letter_code
_entity_poly.pdbx_strand_id
1 'polypeptide(L)'
;MKSKRVVRTLITLGLIAALIAVLYASQNSDPSNPHSSVPEETWIHGPKGHGYAVMNNQQPWKQCYECHEKKGLGGEVYCQSCHDQSGVNVLIPQKPSQ
;
A
#
# COMPACT_ATOMS: atom_id res chain seq x y z
N MET A 1 37.99 -31.99 12.08
CA MET A 1 36.68 -31.65 12.70
C MET A 1 36.38 -30.14 12.72
N LYS A 2 37.34 -29.25 13.03
CA LYS A 2 37.14 -27.78 13.06
C LYS A 2 36.62 -27.18 11.74
N SER A 3 37.22 -27.53 10.60
CA SER A 3 36.81 -26.99 9.29
C SER A 3 35.34 -27.33 8.93
N LYS A 4 34.89 -28.57 9.18
CA LYS A 4 33.47 -28.95 8.99
C LYS A 4 32.51 -28.14 9.89
N ARG A 5 32.94 -27.75 11.09
CA ARG A 5 32.16 -26.92 12.02
C ARG A 5 32.05 -25.48 11.53
N VAL A 6 33.13 -24.94 10.97
CA VAL A 6 33.16 -23.59 10.37
C VAL A 6 32.24 -23.51 9.15
N VAL A 7 32.36 -24.46 8.22
CA VAL A 7 31.50 -24.52 7.03
C VAL A 7 30.02 -24.61 7.43
N ARG A 8 29.68 -25.46 8.40
CA ARG A 8 28.30 -25.59 8.89
C ARG A 8 27.79 -24.29 9.50
N THR A 9 28.64 -23.57 10.22
CA THR A 9 28.28 -22.27 10.82
C THR A 9 28.02 -21.21 9.76
N LEU A 10 28.86 -21.13 8.72
CA LEU A 10 28.66 -20.19 7.61
C LEU A 10 27.37 -20.47 6.84
N ILE A 11 27.06 -21.74 6.59
CA ILE A 11 25.80 -22.14 5.95
C ILE A 11 24.61 -21.72 6.82
N THR A 12 24.64 -21.99 8.12
CA THR A 12 23.55 -21.59 9.03
C THR A 12 23.35 -20.08 9.07
N LEU A 13 24.42 -19.30 9.18
CA LEU A 13 24.34 -17.83 9.14
C LEU A 13 23.80 -17.33 7.80
N GLY A 14 24.24 -17.91 6.69
CA GLY A 14 23.74 -17.59 5.35
C GLY A 14 22.24 -17.88 5.20
N LEU A 15 21.77 -19.03 5.71
CA LEU A 15 20.35 -19.38 5.69
C LEU A 15 19.50 -18.43 6.55
N ILE A 16 20.00 -18.02 7.72
CA ILE A 16 19.31 -17.04 8.58
C ILE A 16 19.22 -15.68 7.87
N ALA A 17 20.33 -15.22 7.28
CA ALA A 17 20.34 -13.96 6.52
C ALA A 17 19.37 -14.00 5.33
N ALA A 18 19.35 -15.10 4.59
CA ALA A 18 18.41 -15.30 3.47
C ALA A 18 16.95 -15.29 3.95
N LEU A 19 16.65 -15.95 5.08
CA LEU A 19 15.31 -15.93 5.66
C LEU A 19 14.87 -14.52 6.06
N ILE A 20 15.75 -13.75 6.70
CA ILE A 20 15.46 -12.35 7.06
C ILE A 20 15.18 -11.51 5.82
N ALA A 21 15.98 -11.67 4.75
CA ALA A 21 15.77 -10.95 3.49
C ALA A 21 14.42 -11.31 2.85
N VAL A 22 14.03 -12.59 2.86
CA VAL A 22 12.73 -13.05 2.34
C VAL A 22 11.59 -12.48 3.17
N LEU A 23 11.68 -12.49 4.51
CA LEU A 23 10.65 -11.94 5.38
C LEU A 23 10.49 -10.43 5.17
N TYR A 24 11.60 -9.69 5.05
CA TYR A 24 11.58 -8.26 4.76
C TYR A 24 10.93 -7.97 3.40
N ALA A 25 11.34 -8.68 2.33
CA ALA A 25 10.76 -8.51 1.01
C ALA A 25 9.27 -8.92 0.95
N SER A 26 8.89 -9.97 1.69
CA SER A 26 7.51 -10.45 1.77
C SER A 26 6.61 -9.49 2.53
N GLN A 27 7.10 -8.82 3.57
CA GLN A 27 6.31 -7.79 4.28
C GLN A 27 6.04 -6.57 3.41
N ASN A 28 6.94 -6.25 2.48
CA ASN A 28 6.77 -5.16 1.53
C ASN A 28 5.89 -5.53 0.31
N SER A 29 5.58 -6.82 0.14
CA SER A 29 4.76 -7.32 -0.94
C SER A 29 3.36 -7.61 -0.42
N ASP A 30 2.52 -6.58 -0.28
CA ASP A 30 1.09 -6.79 -0.03
C ASP A 30 0.39 -7.12 -1.36
N PRO A 31 0.03 -8.39 -1.64
CA PRO A 31 -0.62 -8.77 -2.89
C PRO A 31 -2.04 -8.20 -3.00
N SER A 32 -2.62 -7.75 -1.88
CA SER A 32 -3.92 -7.06 -1.86
C SER A 32 -3.79 -5.56 -2.14
N ASN A 33 -2.56 -5.03 -2.21
CA ASN A 33 -2.29 -3.66 -2.62
C ASN A 33 -1.95 -3.64 -4.13
N PRO A 34 -2.91 -3.27 -5.00
CA PRO A 34 -2.66 -3.18 -6.44
C PRO A 34 -1.67 -2.07 -6.82
N HIS A 35 -1.27 -1.23 -5.86
CA HIS A 35 -0.33 -0.12 -6.04
C HIS A 35 1.07 -0.42 -5.49
N SER A 36 1.30 -1.62 -4.93
CA SER A 36 2.58 -2.00 -4.28
C SER A 36 3.81 -1.93 -5.19
N SER A 37 3.61 -1.93 -6.51
CA SER A 37 4.67 -1.79 -7.51
C SER A 37 5.13 -0.34 -7.74
N VAL A 38 4.39 0.64 -7.23
CA VAL A 38 4.73 2.07 -7.35
C VAL A 38 5.31 2.55 -6.01
N PRO A 39 6.48 3.20 -6.00
CA PRO A 39 7.04 3.77 -4.76
C PRO A 39 6.05 4.75 -4.11
N GLU A 40 5.93 4.71 -2.79
CA GLU A 40 4.98 5.53 -2.03
C GLU A 40 5.12 7.02 -2.36
N GLU A 41 6.34 7.56 -2.36
CA GLU A 41 6.60 8.95 -2.70
C GLU A 41 6.09 9.31 -4.11
N THR A 42 6.29 8.41 -5.08
CA THR A 42 5.78 8.59 -6.44
C THR A 42 4.27 8.44 -6.51
N TRP A 43 3.70 7.58 -5.67
CA TRP A 43 2.26 7.40 -5.57
C TRP A 43 1.59 8.62 -4.92
N ILE A 44 2.11 9.18 -3.84
CA ILE A 44 1.47 10.30 -3.15
C ILE A 44 1.70 11.63 -3.88
N HIS A 45 2.93 11.89 -4.34
CA HIS A 45 3.34 13.21 -4.85
C HIS A 45 3.58 13.25 -6.36
N GLY A 46 3.58 12.11 -7.04
CA GLY A 46 3.84 12.04 -8.48
C GLY A 46 2.68 12.55 -9.35
N PRO A 47 2.98 13.02 -10.59
CA PRO A 47 1.98 13.60 -11.49
C PRO A 47 0.90 12.62 -11.97
N LYS A 48 1.15 11.31 -11.86
CA LYS A 48 0.20 10.22 -12.17
C LYS A 48 -0.07 9.32 -10.95
N GLY A 49 0.11 9.88 -9.76
CA GLY A 49 -0.10 9.18 -8.49
C GLY A 49 -1.55 9.19 -8.03
N HIS A 50 -1.74 8.98 -6.73
CA HIS A 50 -3.00 8.98 -6.00
C HIS A 50 -3.89 10.17 -6.35
N GLY A 51 -3.36 11.40 -6.32
CA GLY A 51 -4.14 12.60 -6.64
C GLY A 51 -4.71 12.56 -8.06
N TYR A 52 -3.91 12.12 -9.05
CA TYR A 52 -4.38 11.95 -10.41
C TYR A 52 -5.45 10.86 -10.50
N ALA A 53 -5.25 9.71 -9.86
CA ALA A 53 -6.22 8.62 -9.88
C ALA A 53 -7.58 9.05 -9.27
N VAL A 54 -7.55 9.75 -8.13
CA VAL A 54 -8.75 10.27 -7.46
C VAL A 54 -9.48 11.28 -8.34
N MET A 55 -8.77 12.25 -8.93
CA MET A 55 -9.39 13.28 -9.78
C MET A 55 -10.04 12.72 -11.05
N ASN A 56 -9.53 11.60 -11.57
CA ASN A 56 -10.04 10.99 -12.80
C ASN A 56 -11.03 9.85 -12.55
N ASN A 57 -11.28 9.48 -11.29
CA ASN A 57 -12.21 8.42 -10.94
C ASN A 57 -13.60 8.98 -10.63
N GLN A 58 -14.55 8.73 -11.53
CA GLN A 58 -15.94 9.14 -11.36
C GLN A 58 -16.76 8.16 -10.49
N GLN A 59 -16.21 6.99 -10.14
CA GLN A 59 -16.90 5.93 -9.41
C GLN A 59 -16.00 5.31 -8.31
N PRO A 60 -15.55 6.10 -7.31
CA PRO A 60 -14.66 5.62 -6.24
C PRO A 60 -15.27 4.48 -5.42
N TRP A 61 -16.60 4.43 -5.30
CA TRP A 61 -17.31 3.34 -4.63
C TRP A 61 -17.20 1.97 -5.30
N LYS A 62 -16.88 1.90 -6.60
CA LYS A 62 -16.64 0.63 -7.30
C LYS A 62 -15.18 0.25 -7.38
N GLN A 63 -14.29 1.24 -7.43
CA GLN A 63 -12.89 1.00 -7.78
C GLN A 63 -11.93 1.10 -6.58
N CYS A 64 -12.28 1.90 -5.56
CA CYS A 64 -11.37 2.24 -4.47
C CYS A 64 -11.90 1.81 -3.11
N TYR A 65 -13.18 2.06 -2.82
CA TYR A 65 -13.73 1.91 -1.47
C TYR A 65 -13.72 0.44 -0.98
N GLU A 66 -13.94 -0.53 -1.86
CA GLU A 66 -13.98 -1.95 -1.47
C GLU A 66 -12.71 -2.43 -0.73
N CYS A 67 -11.55 -1.90 -1.12
CA CYS A 67 -10.28 -2.20 -0.48
C CYS A 67 -9.93 -1.18 0.61
N HIS A 68 -10.15 0.11 0.34
CA HIS A 68 -9.73 1.18 1.25
C HIS A 68 -10.58 1.24 2.53
N GLU A 69 -11.88 0.95 2.46
CA GLU A 69 -12.75 0.89 3.65
C GLU A 69 -12.35 -0.25 4.57
N LYS A 70 -12.05 -1.44 4.01
CA LYS A 70 -11.60 -2.60 4.79
C LYS A 70 -10.30 -2.33 5.56
N LYS A 71 -9.43 -1.51 4.98
CA LYS A 71 -8.16 -1.11 5.59
C LYS A 71 -8.26 0.14 6.47
N GLY A 72 -9.43 0.80 6.52
CA GLY A 72 -9.62 2.07 7.23
C GLY A 72 -8.85 3.24 6.60
N LEU A 73 -8.50 3.14 5.32
CA LEU A 73 -7.67 4.09 4.55
C LEU A 73 -8.49 4.88 3.51
N GLY A 74 -9.82 4.79 3.55
CA GLY A 74 -10.71 5.45 2.61
C GLY A 74 -12.17 5.06 2.80
N GLY A 75 -12.98 5.39 1.81
CA GLY A 75 -14.43 5.39 1.93
C GLY A 75 -14.97 6.81 1.95
N GLU A 76 -16.26 6.96 1.70
CA GLU A 76 -16.90 8.26 1.51
C GLU A 76 -16.70 9.18 2.73
N VAL A 77 -16.98 8.66 3.93
CA VAL A 77 -16.80 9.40 5.21
C VAL A 77 -15.35 9.78 5.43
N TYR A 78 -14.41 8.88 5.12
CA TYR A 78 -12.99 9.15 5.29
C TYR A 78 -12.53 10.26 4.35
N CYS A 79 -12.86 10.15 3.06
CA CYS A 79 -12.52 11.17 2.07
C CYS A 79 -13.13 12.53 2.45
N GLN A 80 -14.39 12.55 2.88
CA GLN A 80 -15.06 13.77 3.34
C GLN A 80 -14.35 14.38 4.55
N SER A 81 -13.98 13.57 5.54
CA SER A 81 -13.28 14.06 6.74
C SER A 81 -11.96 14.77 6.40
N CYS A 82 -11.21 14.27 5.42
CA CYS A 82 -9.98 14.92 4.98
C CYS A 82 -10.24 16.21 4.20
N HIS A 83 -11.30 16.25 3.38
CA HIS A 83 -11.70 17.46 2.65
C HIS A 83 -12.14 18.57 3.60
N ASP A 84 -12.94 18.22 4.62
CA ASP A 84 -13.41 19.14 5.66
C ASP A 84 -12.22 19.72 6.44
N GLN A 85 -11.27 18.88 6.86
CA GLN A 85 -10.05 19.30 7.57
C GLN A 85 -9.15 20.21 6.71
N SER A 86 -9.06 19.93 5.42
CA SER A 86 -8.23 20.69 4.49
C SER A 86 -8.89 21.99 4.03
N GLY A 87 -10.17 22.21 4.37
CA GLY A 87 -10.96 23.35 3.89
C GLY A 87 -11.23 23.32 2.39
N VAL A 88 -11.09 22.15 1.75
CA VAL A 88 -11.22 21.99 0.31
C VAL A 88 -12.68 21.68 -0.02
N ASN A 89 -13.36 22.64 -0.64
CA ASN A 89 -14.78 22.51 -0.99
C ASN A 89 -14.95 21.81 -2.34
N VAL A 90 -14.58 20.52 -2.39
CA VAL A 90 -14.70 19.67 -3.58
C VAL A 90 -15.80 18.63 -3.34
N LEU A 91 -16.77 18.58 -4.27
CA LEU A 91 -17.80 17.55 -4.31
C LEU A 91 -17.17 16.19 -4.56
N ILE A 92 -17.21 15.32 -3.55
CA ILE A 92 -16.77 13.94 -3.67
C ILE A 92 -17.89 13.13 -4.33
N PRO A 93 -17.61 12.32 -5.38
CA PRO A 93 -18.62 11.45 -5.98
C PRO A 93 -19.20 10.48 -4.94
N GLN A 94 -20.49 10.62 -4.69
CA GLN A 94 -21.25 9.83 -3.71
C GLN A 94 -21.67 8.49 -4.31
N LYS A 95 -21.70 7.43 -3.49
CA LYS A 95 -22.31 6.17 -3.91
C LYS A 95 -23.82 6.41 -4.12
N PRO A 96 -24.39 6.04 -5.28
CA PRO A 96 -25.83 6.17 -5.47
C PRO A 96 -26.60 5.40 -4.40
N SER A 97 -27.58 6.06 -3.78
CA SER A 97 -28.56 5.41 -2.92
C SER A 97 -29.28 4.34 -3.74
N GLN A 98 -29.23 3.07 -3.30
CA GLN A 98 -30.04 2.00 -3.91
C GLN A 98 -31.51 2.17 -3.55
#